data_AF-A0A4Y8ICG6-F1
#
_entry.id   AF-A0A4Y8ICG6-F1
#
_cell.length_a   1.000
_cell.length_b   1.000
_cell.length_c   1.000
_cell.angle_alpha   90.00
_cell.angle_beta   90.00
_cell.angle_gamma   90.00
#
_symmetry.space_group_name_H-M   'P 1'
#
loop_
_entity.id
_entity.type
_entity.pdbx_description
1 polymer ?
#
loop_
_entity_poly.entity_id
_entity_poly.type
_entity_poly.pdbx_seq_one_letter_code
_entity_poly.pdbx_strand_id
1 'polypeptide(L)'
;MRYILDRNYAYELIEWAYIQNPGPWFKHSINVAKATENILIELNKNGYDFDVDLGYNAALLHDIGRYKGFTKSVIHSFDGYIYFKDIGFTGNAIVCVTHSFPCMNEHIEKAADWSLVPEHMKLKLVEVLDAN
;
A
#
# COMPACT_ATOMS: atom_id res chain seq x y z
N MET A 1 0.17 -13.69 8.31
CA MET A 1 0.31 -12.22 8.33
C MET A 1 -1.06 -11.61 8.61
N ARG A 2 -1.17 -10.50 9.33
CA ARG A 2 -2.48 -9.88 9.66
C ARG A 2 -2.86 -8.84 8.61
N TYR A 3 -4.07 -8.95 8.07
CA TYR A 3 -4.67 -7.99 7.13
C TYR A 3 -5.90 -7.33 7.73
N ILE A 4 -6.23 -6.13 7.23
CA ILE A 4 -7.49 -5.44 7.49
C ILE A 4 -8.57 -6.01 6.56
N LEU A 5 -9.59 -6.65 7.13
CA LEU A 5 -10.73 -7.21 6.39
C LEU A 5 -12.00 -6.38 6.55
N ASP A 6 -12.12 -5.64 7.65
CA ASP A 6 -13.27 -4.77 7.89
C ASP A 6 -13.20 -3.49 7.03
N ARG A 7 -14.16 -3.34 6.12
CA ARG A 7 -14.19 -2.20 5.19
C ARG A 7 -14.43 -0.85 5.87
N ASN A 8 -15.22 -0.82 6.95
CA ASN A 8 -15.49 0.42 7.66
C ASN A 8 -14.21 0.94 8.31
N TYR A 9 -13.48 0.06 8.98
CA TYR A 9 -12.18 0.38 9.57
C TYR A 9 -11.18 0.81 8.50
N ALA A 10 -11.12 0.12 7.35
CA ALA A 10 -10.27 0.56 6.25
C ALA A 10 -10.65 1.97 5.75
N TYR A 11 -11.96 2.28 5.68
CA TYR A 11 -12.43 3.60 5.29
C TYR A 11 -12.07 4.69 6.31
N GLU A 12 -12.25 4.41 7.61
CA GLU A 12 -11.87 5.32 8.69
C GLU A 12 -10.37 5.67 8.63
N LEU A 13 -9.51 4.69 8.36
CA LEU A 13 -8.07 4.90 8.24
C LEU A 13 -7.70 5.81 7.05
N ILE A 14 -8.30 5.57 5.88
CA ILE A 14 -7.99 6.39 4.70
C ILE A 14 -8.58 7.79 4.79
N GLU A 15 -9.75 7.97 5.42
CA GLU A 15 -10.31 9.28 5.72
C GLU A 15 -9.45 10.05 6.71
N TRP A 16 -8.97 9.39 7.78
CA TRP A 16 -8.02 9.98 8.71
C TRP A 16 -6.75 10.45 7.98
N ALA A 17 -6.16 9.61 7.13
CA ALA A 17 -4.97 9.93 6.36
C ALA A 17 -5.21 11.10 5.38
N TYR A 18 -6.39 11.16 4.77
CA TYR A 18 -6.79 12.28 3.91
C TYR A 18 -6.92 13.59 4.68
N ILE A 19 -7.47 13.56 5.90
CA ILE A 19 -7.54 14.75 6.76
C ILE A 19 -6.14 15.28 7.08
N GLN A 20 -5.15 14.40 7.27
CA GLN A 20 -3.76 14.83 7.53
C GLN A 20 -3.11 15.47 6.29
N ASN A 21 -3.37 14.93 5.09
CA ASN A 21 -2.80 15.43 3.85
C ASN A 21 -3.78 15.28 2.66
N PRO A 22 -4.67 16.26 2.44
CA PRO A 22 -5.62 16.22 1.34
C PRO A 22 -4.91 16.22 -0.02
N GLY A 23 -5.33 15.33 -0.93
CA GLY A 23 -4.75 15.28 -2.27
C GLY A 23 -5.42 14.29 -3.22
N PRO A 24 -5.00 14.27 -4.50
CA PRO A 24 -5.59 13.40 -5.52
C PRO A 24 -5.39 11.91 -5.24
N TRP A 25 -4.40 11.56 -4.41
CA TRP A 25 -4.08 10.19 -4.01
C TRP A 25 -5.24 9.47 -3.31
N PHE A 26 -6.12 10.21 -2.61
CA PHE A 26 -7.29 9.63 -1.97
C PHE A 26 -8.29 9.07 -2.98
N LYS A 27 -8.64 9.88 -3.99
CA LYS A 27 -9.51 9.44 -5.09
C LYS A 27 -8.87 8.35 -5.94
N HIS A 28 -7.55 8.42 -6.16
CA HIS A 28 -6.77 7.35 -6.78
C HIS A 28 -6.96 6.03 -6.02
N SER A 29 -6.73 6.03 -4.71
CA SER A 29 -6.84 4.83 -3.87
C SER A 29 -8.24 4.21 -3.89
N ILE A 30 -9.29 5.03 -3.84
CA ILE A 30 -10.69 4.56 -3.98
C ILE A 30 -10.93 3.90 -5.34
N ASN A 31 -10.40 4.48 -6.42
CA ASN A 31 -10.56 3.93 -7.76
C ASN A 31 -9.79 2.61 -7.94
N VAL A 32 -8.57 2.51 -7.38
CA VAL A 32 -7.79 1.26 -7.38
C VAL A 32 -8.54 0.18 -6.61
N ALA A 33 -9.08 0.48 -5.43
CA ALA A 33 -9.87 -0.49 -4.64
C ALA A 33 -11.08 -1.03 -5.41
N LYS A 34 -11.84 -0.16 -6.09
CA LYS A 34 -12.98 -0.56 -6.93
C LYS A 34 -12.56 -1.41 -8.12
N ALA A 35 -11.45 -1.06 -8.78
CA ALA A 35 -10.92 -1.85 -9.89
C ALA A 35 -10.50 -3.24 -9.40
N THR A 36 -9.78 -3.31 -8.28
CA THR A 36 -9.37 -4.57 -7.64
C THR A 36 -10.56 -5.45 -7.28
N GLU A 37 -11.60 -4.89 -6.65
CA GLU A 37 -12.82 -5.63 -6.32
C GLU A 37 -13.47 -6.24 -7.57
N ASN A 38 -13.64 -5.47 -8.64
CA ASN A 38 -14.23 -5.97 -9.88
C ASN A 38 -13.40 -7.11 -10.49
N ILE A 39 -12.07 -6.97 -10.49
CA ILE A 39 -11.15 -8.01 -11.00
C ILE A 39 -11.27 -9.28 -10.16
N LEU A 40 -11.24 -9.17 -8.83
CA LEU A 40 -11.29 -10.33 -7.93
C LEU A 40 -12.65 -11.05 -7.99
N ILE A 41 -13.75 -10.30 -8.08
CA ILE A 41 -15.08 -10.87 -8.29
C ILE A 41 -15.12 -11.68 -9.59
N GLU A 42 -14.55 -11.15 -10.67
CA GLU A 42 -14.53 -11.85 -11.95
C GLU A 42 -13.64 -13.09 -11.91
N LEU A 43 -12.47 -13.02 -11.27
CA LEU A 43 -11.60 -14.17 -11.06
C LEU A 43 -12.32 -15.26 -10.25
N ASN A 44 -13.05 -14.89 -9.19
CA ASN A 44 -13.80 -15.85 -8.39
C ASN A 44 -14.89 -16.57 -9.20
N LYS A 45 -15.58 -15.87 -10.11
CA LYS A 45 -16.52 -16.50 -11.05
C LYS A 45 -15.85 -17.47 -12.02
N ASN A 46 -14.57 -17.27 -12.32
CA ASN A 46 -13.78 -18.12 -13.20
C ASN A 46 -13.05 -19.26 -12.46
N GLY A 47 -13.47 -19.56 -11.22
CA GLY A 47 -13.01 -20.73 -10.46
C GLY A 47 -11.75 -20.50 -9.61
N TYR A 48 -11.31 -19.25 -9.46
CA TYR A 48 -10.30 -18.89 -8.46
C TYR A 48 -10.96 -18.65 -7.10
N ASP A 49 -10.15 -18.66 -6.02
CA ASP A 49 -10.61 -18.42 -4.65
C ASP A 49 -9.82 -17.27 -4.02
N PHE A 50 -10.33 -16.06 -4.18
CA PHE A 50 -9.76 -14.84 -3.62
C PHE A 50 -10.68 -14.19 -2.59
N ASP A 51 -10.11 -13.71 -1.50
CA ASP A 51 -10.78 -12.84 -0.55
C ASP A 51 -10.89 -11.42 -1.13
N VAL A 52 -12.12 -11.05 -1.53
CA VAL A 52 -12.43 -9.77 -2.16
C VAL A 52 -12.23 -8.60 -1.19
N ASP A 53 -12.55 -8.77 0.09
CA ASP A 53 -12.44 -7.71 1.09
C ASP A 53 -10.97 -7.45 1.45
N LEU A 54 -10.17 -8.51 1.58
CA LEU A 54 -8.72 -8.38 1.71
C LEU A 54 -8.14 -7.58 0.55
N GLY A 55 -8.46 -7.96 -0.69
CA GLY A 55 -7.94 -7.31 -1.88
C GLY A 55 -8.38 -5.85 -2.00
N TYR A 56 -9.67 -5.57 -1.76
CA TYR A 56 -10.22 -4.22 -1.75
C TYR A 56 -9.53 -3.34 -0.71
N ASN A 57 -9.41 -3.81 0.54
CA ASN A 57 -8.83 -3.01 1.62
C ASN A 57 -7.32 -2.80 1.44
N ALA A 58 -6.59 -3.82 0.97
CA ALA A 58 -5.17 -3.70 0.63
C ALA A 58 -4.95 -2.66 -0.48
N ALA A 59 -5.78 -2.68 -1.52
CA ALA A 59 -5.76 -1.73 -2.61
C ALA A 59 -6.16 -0.31 -2.16
N LEU A 60 -7.15 -0.17 -1.28
CA LEU A 60 -7.55 1.11 -0.72
C LEU A 60 -6.40 1.74 0.07
N LEU A 61 -5.69 0.95 0.87
CA LEU A 61 -4.74 1.46 1.85
C LEU A 61 -3.29 1.53 1.36
N HIS A 62 -3.00 1.11 0.12
CA HIS A 62 -1.62 0.96 -0.38
C HIS A 62 -0.78 2.24 -0.24
N ASP A 63 -1.41 3.40 -0.47
CA ASP A 63 -0.76 4.72 -0.48
C ASP A 63 -0.92 5.48 0.85
N ILE A 64 -1.37 4.84 1.94
CA ILE A 64 -1.73 5.53 3.19
C ILE A 64 -0.59 6.40 3.75
N GLY A 65 0.67 6.01 3.54
CA GLY A 65 1.84 6.76 4.02
C GLY A 65 1.91 8.21 3.52
N ARG A 66 1.14 8.55 2.48
CA ARG A 66 0.93 9.94 2.05
C ARG A 66 0.31 10.83 3.12
N TYR A 67 -0.21 10.30 4.23
CA TYR A 67 -0.64 11.11 5.38
C TYR A 67 0.48 12.03 5.90
N LYS A 68 1.75 11.68 5.70
CA LYS A 68 2.91 12.50 6.12
C LYS A 68 3.22 13.68 5.19
N GLY A 69 2.55 13.79 4.06
CA GLY A 69 2.76 14.87 3.08
C GLY A 69 3.07 14.37 1.67
N PHE A 70 3.27 15.30 0.75
CA PHE A 70 3.63 15.00 -0.63
C PHE A 70 5.13 14.73 -0.76
N THR A 71 5.48 13.54 -1.26
CA THR A 71 6.83 13.19 -1.71
C THR A 71 6.76 12.79 -3.18
N LYS A 72 7.76 13.21 -3.98
CA LYS A 72 7.90 12.74 -5.37
C LYS A 72 8.42 11.31 -5.45
N SER A 73 9.01 10.81 -4.37
CA SER A 73 9.59 9.48 -4.27
C SER A 73 8.69 8.48 -3.54
N VAL A 74 9.11 7.21 -3.55
CA VAL A 74 8.56 6.06 -2.81
C VAL A 74 8.69 6.14 -1.27
N ILE A 75 8.93 7.33 -0.71
CA ILE A 75 8.96 7.52 0.76
C ILE A 75 7.62 7.15 1.39
N HIS A 76 6.49 7.41 0.72
CA HIS A 76 5.17 7.03 1.23
C HIS A 76 5.02 5.52 1.42
N SER A 77 5.73 4.70 0.64
CA SER A 77 5.76 3.24 0.80
C SER A 77 6.37 2.84 2.15
N PHE A 78 7.49 3.47 2.52
CA PHE A 78 8.11 3.28 3.84
C PHE A 78 7.21 3.78 4.96
N ASP A 79 6.62 4.97 4.81
CA ASP A 79 5.78 5.56 5.84
C ASP A 79 4.51 4.74 6.10
N GLY A 80 3.90 4.19 5.05
CA GLY A 80 2.77 3.27 5.15
C GLY A 80 3.16 1.94 5.81
N TYR A 81 4.34 1.41 5.47
CA TYR A 81 4.88 0.21 6.11
C TYR A 81 5.05 0.38 7.61
N ILE A 82 5.69 1.48 8.05
CA ILE A 82 5.89 1.76 9.48
C ILE A 82 4.53 1.92 10.16
N TYR A 83 3.62 2.70 9.58
CA TYR A 83 2.28 2.91 10.14
C TYR A 83 1.57 1.58 10.41
N PHE A 84 1.43 0.72 9.40
CA PHE A 84 0.71 -0.55 9.57
C PHE A 84 1.45 -1.55 10.44
N LYS A 85 2.78 -1.53 10.47
CA LYS A 85 3.57 -2.34 11.39
C LYS A 85 3.28 -1.95 12.83
N ASP A 86 3.24 -0.66 13.13
CA ASP A 86 3.02 -0.14 14.49
C ASP A 86 1.61 -0.46 15.01
N ILE A 87 0.59 -0.47 14.13
CA ILE A 87 -0.77 -0.87 14.50
C ILE A 87 -1.06 -2.38 14.32
N GLY A 88 -0.04 -3.18 13.99
CA GLY A 88 -0.09 -4.64 14.01
C GLY A 88 -0.64 -5.33 12.75
N PHE A 89 -0.80 -4.61 11.63
CA PHE A 89 -1.29 -5.13 10.35
C PHE A 89 -0.15 -5.37 9.36
N THR A 90 0.71 -6.35 9.65
CA THR A 90 1.93 -6.61 8.88
C THR A 90 1.67 -6.96 7.41
N GLY A 91 0.52 -7.54 7.07
CA GLY A 91 0.15 -7.82 5.69
C GLY A 91 -0.09 -6.55 4.88
N ASN A 92 -0.84 -5.59 5.45
CA ASN A 92 -1.01 -4.26 4.85
C ASN A 92 0.31 -3.48 4.77
N ALA A 93 1.17 -3.61 5.80
CA ALA A 93 2.49 -2.98 5.80
C ALA A 93 3.34 -3.42 4.60
N ILE A 94 3.38 -4.73 4.30
CA ILE A 94 4.12 -5.27 3.15
C ILE A 94 3.54 -4.73 1.85
N VAL A 95 2.21 -4.65 1.70
CA VAL A 95 1.57 -4.09 0.49
C VAL A 95 1.95 -2.62 0.26
N CYS A 96 2.09 -1.81 1.31
CA CYS A 96 2.59 -0.44 1.19
C CYS A 96 3.99 -0.38 0.55
N VAL A 97 4.81 -1.42 0.71
CA VAL A 97 6.10 -1.52 0.03
C VAL A 97 5.92 -2.09 -1.38
N THR A 98 5.43 -3.32 -1.49
CA THR A 98 5.49 -4.11 -2.72
C THR A 98 4.70 -3.52 -3.89
N HIS A 99 3.66 -2.70 -3.65
CA HIS A 99 2.90 -2.08 -4.74
C HIS A 99 3.76 -1.14 -5.61
N SER A 100 4.81 -0.53 -5.06
CA SER A 100 5.72 0.36 -5.78
C SER A 100 6.88 -0.39 -6.44
N PHE A 101 7.03 -1.69 -6.15
CA PHE A 101 8.16 -2.52 -6.58
C PHE A 101 7.65 -3.88 -7.09
N PRO A 102 6.96 -3.92 -8.24
CA PRO A 102 6.38 -5.14 -8.77
C PRO A 102 7.42 -6.21 -9.16
N CYS A 103 8.69 -5.83 -9.30
CA CYS A 103 9.82 -6.72 -9.60
C CYS A 103 10.78 -6.85 -8.41
N MET A 104 10.27 -6.82 -7.17
CA MET A 104 11.09 -6.89 -5.95
C MET A 104 12.16 -5.80 -5.93
N ASN A 105 13.38 -6.12 -5.49
CA ASN A 105 14.52 -5.19 -5.49
C ASN A 105 15.18 -5.02 -6.87
N GLU A 106 14.71 -5.75 -7.90
CA GLU A 106 15.26 -5.62 -9.24
C GLU A 106 14.92 -4.24 -9.79
N HIS A 107 15.95 -3.51 -10.24
CA HIS A 107 15.80 -2.17 -10.78
C HIS A 107 15.20 -1.14 -9.80
N ILE A 108 15.44 -1.31 -8.50
CA ILE A 108 14.93 -0.41 -7.44
C ILE A 108 15.31 1.05 -7.69
N GLU A 109 16.42 1.31 -8.38
CA GLU A 109 16.87 2.64 -8.78
C GLU A 109 15.93 3.34 -9.78
N LYS A 110 15.07 2.59 -10.49
CA LYS A 110 14.05 3.14 -11.40
C LYS A 110 12.78 3.57 -10.67
N ALA A 111 12.63 3.19 -9.40
CA ALA A 111 11.51 3.66 -8.60
C ALA A 111 11.55 5.19 -8.48
N ALA A 112 10.37 5.81 -8.37
CA ALA A 112 10.22 7.26 -8.41
C ALA A 112 11.20 7.94 -7.43
N ASP A 113 12.07 8.78 -7.98
CA ASP A 113 13.08 9.58 -7.28
C ASP A 113 13.81 8.83 -6.14
N TRP A 114 14.26 7.59 -6.39
CA TRP A 114 14.98 6.75 -5.42
C TRP A 114 16.17 7.45 -4.74
N SER A 115 16.85 8.35 -5.47
CA SER A 115 17.95 9.14 -4.94
C SER A 115 17.56 10.04 -3.75
N LEU A 116 16.29 10.46 -3.67
CA LEU A 116 15.75 11.29 -2.58
C LEU A 116 15.40 10.48 -1.33
N VAL A 117 15.35 9.15 -1.41
CA VAL A 117 15.00 8.29 -0.27
C VAL A 117 16.17 8.26 0.72
N PRO A 118 15.96 8.56 2.01
CA PRO A 118 16.99 8.44 3.04
C PRO A 118 17.58 7.03 3.14
N GLU A 119 18.87 6.92 3.43
CA GLU A 119 19.59 5.63 3.41
C GLU A 119 18.97 4.57 4.32
N HIS A 120 18.57 4.94 5.54
CA HIS A 120 17.93 4.01 6.47
C HIS A 120 16.58 3.47 5.93
N MET A 121 15.85 4.27 5.15
CA MET A 121 14.61 3.83 4.51
C MET A 121 14.92 2.89 3.35
N LYS A 122 15.93 3.20 2.54
CA LYS A 122 16.38 2.32 1.45
C LYS A 122 16.73 0.93 1.97
N LEU A 123 17.57 0.86 3.01
CA LEU A 123 17.96 -0.40 3.65
C LEU A 123 16.74 -1.19 4.12
N LYS A 124 15.78 -0.53 4.77
CA LYS A 124 14.55 -1.18 5.24
C LYS A 124 13.65 -1.64 4.08
N LEU A 125 13.50 -0.84 3.02
CA LEU A 125 12.70 -1.22 1.86
C LEU A 125 13.29 -2.44 1.16
N VAL A 126 14.61 -2.48 0.95
CA VAL A 126 15.30 -3.65 0.39
C VAL A 126 15.12 -4.88 1.29
N GLU A 127 15.29 -4.74 2.61
CA GLU A 127 15.07 -5.84 3.55
C GLU A 127 13.64 -6.42 3.46
N VAL A 128 12.63 -5.56 3.31
CA VAL A 128 11.23 -6.00 3.16
C VAL A 128 11.02 -6.70 1.81
N LEU A 129 11.61 -6.19 0.74
CA LEU A 129 11.50 -6.75 -0.61
C LEU A 129 12.25 -8.10 -0.75
N ASP A 130 13.38 -8.27 -0.07
CA ASP A 130 14.14 -9.53 -0.11
C ASP A 130 13.44 -10.66 0.67
N ALA A 131 12.55 -10.29 1.60
CA ALA A 131 11.87 -11.21 2.50
C ALA A 131 10.47 -11.66 2.03
N ASN A 132 9.92 -11.09 0.93
CA ASN A 132 8.55 -11.33 0.47
C ASN A 132 8.46 -11.44 -1.06
#